data_AF-A0A7X7QYW4-F1
#
_entry.id   AF-A0A7X7QYW4-F1
#
_cell.length_a   1.000
_cell.length_b   1.000
_cell.length_c   1.000
_cell.angle_alpha   90.00
_cell.angle_beta   90.00
_cell.angle_gamma   90.00
#
_symmetry.space_group_name_H-M   'P 1'
#
loop_
_entity.id
_entity.type
_entity.pdbx_description
1 polymer ?
#
loop_
_entity_poly.entity_id
_entity_poly.type
_entity_poly.pdbx_seq_one_letter_code
_entity_poly.pdbx_strand_id
1 'polypeptide(L)'
;MISSRSISAFLLSCASLAPAAPWIPDAAAIAARTNGVAPLAVFFDASATTSEVTALPFHELDYAWDFGDPCAGAWETDGRSRNYEKGPVAAHVFVSAGTYNVQLTVRDMAGGVASRTIPIVVMDTDAAFPGTNTVCISASGDSTGAPAGALQVTSASFTAAQPYIRQGARILFRRGETWVATAGLSIVALGPGMIGSFGAGAPPRIVATNNLTFFSFSNRVPKCDDWRVADFELDGAQFAGSSACGAGGTASRLLLLRVAAYDVHGGFSFPNSILDYNNANGYPGHTLYDQIALAGCSVRHLVGGSGGNGGYIAAQRFSLQGCEMHDSTGAEHVLRMPWIMNGVIAHNNMSRQSPVKHLIKLHAPGYTNAGLGYLQYTERVIISDNRFVGNGAWSVTPGPQNSSGDERARDLLIERNHFVHSTNVQVSLVIWARQVTVRNNIFDVTDGASRTAISVSRRGIEPASTDVRIYNNTAYTGTGNVTLVSIAAVTTNTTVINNFVAAPAGGATTINSGTGVNLAASHNLGTASPGFAGAPPVAPEDFTLLPVSPAVNAGTDAAVFDDYFLNGRPFNATNDLGACELVPEPFMPALAAALAAVLTRGVRRGRQGMAARGSRHAHPAVLPASRGCAA
;
A
#
# COMPACT_ATOMS: atom_id res chain seq x y z
N MET A 1 69.96 -39.13 -20.84
CA MET A 1 69.52 -37.93 -21.59
C MET A 1 68.00 -38.00 -21.75
N ILE A 2 67.36 -36.84 -21.65
CA ILE A 2 66.09 -36.61 -20.97
C ILE A 2 64.85 -36.98 -21.80
N SER A 3 63.83 -37.43 -21.07
CA SER A 3 62.58 -38.03 -21.50
C SER A 3 61.61 -37.08 -22.21
N SER A 4 60.82 -37.67 -23.12
CA SER A 4 59.56 -37.15 -23.64
C SER A 4 58.62 -36.62 -22.54
N ARG A 5 58.21 -35.36 -22.64
CA ARG A 5 57.01 -34.85 -21.97
C ARG A 5 56.12 -34.14 -22.98
N SER A 6 54.97 -34.75 -23.23
CA SER A 6 53.82 -34.17 -23.94
C SER A 6 53.39 -32.87 -23.26
N ILE A 7 53.30 -31.80 -24.04
CA ILE A 7 52.55 -30.60 -23.66
C ILE A 7 51.12 -30.85 -24.12
N SER A 8 50.29 -31.44 -23.25
CA SER A 8 48.84 -31.38 -23.39
C SER A 8 48.40 -29.96 -23.06
N ALA A 9 48.04 -29.19 -24.08
CA ALA A 9 47.36 -27.92 -23.91
C ALA A 9 45.97 -28.20 -23.29
N PHE A 10 45.84 -27.93 -22.00
CA PHE A 10 44.55 -27.85 -21.33
C PHE A 10 43.87 -26.57 -21.85
N LEU A 11 42.95 -26.73 -22.80
CA LEU A 11 41.93 -25.71 -23.06
C LEU A 11 41.07 -25.62 -21.81
N LEU A 12 41.40 -24.68 -20.93
CA LEU A 12 40.52 -24.22 -19.86
C LEU A 12 39.31 -23.60 -20.54
N SER A 13 38.24 -24.37 -20.71
CA SER A 13 36.92 -23.79 -21.00
C SER A 13 36.59 -22.88 -19.82
N CYS A 14 36.56 -21.58 -20.06
CA CYS A 14 36.01 -20.63 -19.12
C CYS A 14 34.48 -20.87 -19.11
N ALA A 15 34.04 -21.86 -18.34
CA ALA A 15 32.65 -21.98 -17.99
C ALA A 15 32.37 -20.81 -17.06
N SER A 16 31.72 -19.77 -17.57
CA SER A 16 31.13 -18.74 -16.72
C SER A 16 30.19 -19.45 -15.76
N LEU A 17 30.57 -19.56 -14.49
CA LEU A 17 29.66 -20.03 -13.45
C LEU A 17 28.44 -19.10 -13.48
N ALA A 18 27.24 -19.69 -13.56
CA ALA A 18 26.01 -18.92 -13.45
C ALA A 18 26.07 -18.11 -12.13
N PRO A 19 25.57 -16.86 -12.14
CA PRO A 19 25.56 -16.03 -10.92
C PRO A 19 24.88 -16.79 -9.79
N ALA A 20 25.47 -16.74 -8.59
CA ALA A 20 24.90 -17.36 -7.41
C ALA A 20 23.52 -16.76 -7.14
N ALA A 21 22.49 -17.60 -7.10
CA ALA A 21 21.13 -17.13 -6.89
C ALA A 21 20.93 -16.59 -5.45
N PRO A 22 20.06 -15.59 -5.25
CA PRO A 22 19.64 -15.19 -3.91
C PRO A 22 19.11 -16.36 -3.09
N TRP A 23 19.35 -16.35 -1.78
CA TRP A 23 18.71 -17.28 -0.86
C TRP A 23 17.41 -16.69 -0.33
N ILE A 24 16.31 -17.43 -0.50
CA ILE A 24 14.97 -17.05 -0.03
C ILE A 24 14.57 -17.97 1.15
N PRO A 25 14.06 -17.40 2.27
CA PRO A 25 13.54 -18.18 3.39
C PRO A 25 12.46 -19.19 2.99
N ASP A 26 12.18 -20.14 3.88
CA ASP A 26 11.08 -21.09 3.67
C ASP A 26 9.71 -20.40 3.78
N ALA A 27 8.70 -20.97 3.10
CA ALA A 27 7.37 -20.39 2.96
C ALA A 27 6.71 -20.01 4.31
N ALA A 28 6.90 -20.82 5.35
CA ALA A 28 6.35 -20.59 6.68
C ALA A 28 7.00 -19.43 7.44
N ALA A 29 8.23 -19.04 7.06
CA ALA A 29 8.91 -17.86 7.61
C ALA A 29 8.48 -16.57 6.88
N ILE A 30 7.95 -16.69 5.67
CA ILE A 30 7.55 -15.55 4.83
C ILE A 30 6.11 -15.14 5.12
N ALA A 31 5.15 -16.08 5.01
CA ALA A 31 3.74 -15.75 5.21
C ALA A 31 3.40 -15.69 6.69
N ALA A 32 2.83 -14.57 7.14
CA ALA A 32 2.40 -14.39 8.53
C ALA A 32 1.31 -15.41 8.95
N ARG A 33 0.57 -15.95 7.98
CA ARG A 33 -0.30 -17.12 8.10
C ARG A 33 -0.48 -17.81 6.75
N THR A 34 -0.68 -19.12 6.76
CA THR A 34 -0.91 -19.93 5.55
C THR A 34 -2.34 -20.42 5.40
N ASN A 35 -3.21 -20.10 6.37
CA ASN A 35 -4.62 -20.43 6.31
C ASN A 35 -5.50 -19.47 7.13
N GLY A 36 -6.77 -19.40 6.77
CA GLY A 36 -7.80 -18.62 7.46
C GLY A 36 -9.10 -18.58 6.66
N VAL A 37 -10.10 -17.84 7.16
CA VAL A 37 -11.43 -17.75 6.51
C VAL A 37 -11.43 -16.64 5.43
N ALA A 38 -12.28 -16.73 4.38
CA ALA A 38 -12.48 -15.70 3.33
C ALA A 38 -13.47 -14.58 3.74
N PRO A 39 -13.17 -13.27 3.56
CA PRO A 39 -11.94 -12.68 3.02
C PRO A 39 -10.72 -12.77 3.96
N LEU A 40 -9.58 -13.31 3.50
CA LEU A 40 -8.36 -13.50 4.30
C LEU A 40 -7.28 -12.48 3.92
N ALA A 41 -6.88 -11.64 4.86
CA ALA A 41 -5.66 -10.83 4.71
C ALA A 41 -4.42 -11.64 5.13
N VAL A 42 -3.38 -11.61 4.30
CA VAL A 42 -2.08 -12.23 4.57
C VAL A 42 -0.98 -11.20 4.32
N PHE A 43 -0.08 -11.05 5.28
CA PHE A 43 1.15 -10.29 5.14
C PHE A 43 2.30 -11.26 4.83
N PHE A 44 3.20 -10.85 3.93
CA PHE A 44 4.36 -11.61 3.50
C PHE A 44 5.63 -10.81 3.78
N ASP A 45 6.61 -11.43 4.42
CA ASP A 45 7.90 -10.83 4.77
C ASP A 45 9.06 -11.65 4.21
N ALA A 46 9.69 -11.15 3.15
CA ALA A 46 10.89 -11.73 2.55
C ALA A 46 12.16 -10.95 2.92
N SER A 47 12.11 -10.08 3.95
CA SER A 47 13.24 -9.22 4.32
C SER A 47 14.49 -9.97 4.82
N ALA A 48 14.34 -11.24 5.19
CA ALA A 48 15.45 -12.13 5.54
C ALA A 48 16.18 -12.74 4.33
N THR A 49 15.74 -12.45 3.10
CA THR A 49 16.41 -12.86 1.86
C THR A 49 17.83 -12.28 1.79
N THR A 50 18.79 -13.08 1.31
CA THR A 50 20.18 -12.66 1.15
C THR A 50 20.68 -12.91 -0.27
N SER A 51 21.72 -12.18 -0.68
CA SER A 51 22.45 -12.41 -1.93
C SER A 51 23.92 -12.09 -1.69
N GLU A 52 24.82 -12.82 -2.35
CA GLU A 52 26.26 -12.56 -2.29
C GLU A 52 26.65 -11.28 -3.05
N VAL A 53 25.74 -10.75 -3.88
CA VAL A 53 25.95 -9.57 -4.73
C VAL A 53 25.69 -8.26 -3.98
N THR A 54 24.93 -8.28 -2.89
CA THR A 54 24.58 -7.06 -2.13
C THR A 54 24.49 -7.28 -0.63
N ALA A 55 24.97 -6.29 0.14
CA ALA A 55 24.78 -6.22 1.59
C ALA A 55 23.45 -5.55 2.00
N LEU A 56 22.65 -5.11 1.03
CA LEU A 56 21.42 -4.32 1.24
C LEU A 56 20.23 -4.95 0.51
N PRO A 57 19.90 -6.23 0.77
CA PRO A 57 18.91 -6.96 -0.02
C PRO A 57 17.54 -6.28 -0.03
N PHE A 58 17.12 -5.68 1.09
CA PHE A 58 15.86 -4.92 1.19
C PHE A 58 15.76 -3.76 0.18
N HIS A 59 16.89 -3.18 -0.21
CA HIS A 59 16.95 -1.99 -1.07
C HIS A 59 17.36 -2.32 -2.51
N GLU A 60 18.16 -3.37 -2.70
CA GLU A 60 18.90 -3.61 -3.95
C GLU A 60 18.51 -4.88 -4.70
N LEU A 61 17.69 -5.75 -4.10
CA LEU A 61 17.11 -6.89 -4.82
C LEU A 61 15.75 -6.53 -5.43
N ASP A 62 15.45 -7.20 -6.52
CA ASP A 62 14.14 -7.21 -7.13
C ASP A 62 13.26 -8.26 -6.46
N TYR A 63 12.07 -7.88 -6.00
CA TYR A 63 11.09 -8.81 -5.44
C TYR A 63 9.80 -8.66 -6.24
N ALA A 64 9.32 -9.76 -6.82
CA ALA A 64 8.06 -9.82 -7.55
C ALA A 64 7.15 -10.89 -6.94
N TRP A 65 5.92 -10.51 -6.62
CA TRP A 65 4.88 -11.37 -6.08
C TRP A 65 3.79 -11.58 -7.12
N ASP A 66 3.42 -12.83 -7.35
CA ASP A 66 2.16 -13.24 -7.96
C ASP A 66 1.34 -13.97 -6.89
N PHE A 67 0.18 -13.45 -6.53
CA PHE A 67 -0.62 -14.05 -5.44
C PHE A 67 -1.39 -15.30 -5.87
N GLY A 68 -1.38 -15.67 -7.16
CA GLY A 68 -2.13 -16.80 -7.69
C GLY A 68 -3.65 -16.61 -7.64
N ASP A 69 -4.11 -15.36 -7.53
CA ASP A 69 -5.49 -14.90 -7.44
C ASP A 69 -5.88 -14.05 -8.67
N PRO A 70 -6.06 -14.67 -9.85
CA PRO A 70 -6.33 -13.94 -11.09
C PRO A 70 -7.68 -13.20 -11.08
N CYS A 71 -8.56 -13.53 -10.13
CA CYS A 71 -9.86 -12.89 -9.97
C CYS A 71 -9.80 -11.67 -9.03
N ALA A 72 -8.64 -11.37 -8.47
CA ALA A 72 -8.46 -10.20 -7.62
C ALA A 72 -8.81 -8.90 -8.35
N GLY A 73 -8.72 -8.82 -9.68
CA GLY A 73 -9.05 -7.61 -10.43
C GLY A 73 -7.97 -6.53 -10.28
N ALA A 74 -8.37 -5.25 -10.36
CA ALA A 74 -7.47 -4.10 -10.29
C ALA A 74 -7.81 -3.15 -9.14
N TRP A 75 -6.83 -2.38 -8.69
CA TRP A 75 -7.04 -1.27 -7.78
C TRP A 75 -7.80 -0.14 -8.48
N GLU A 76 -8.83 0.41 -7.83
CA GLU A 76 -9.60 1.52 -8.39
C GLU A 76 -8.79 2.84 -8.46
N THR A 77 -7.76 2.95 -7.63
CA THR A 77 -6.93 4.15 -7.44
C THR A 77 -5.90 4.38 -8.54
N ASP A 78 -5.34 3.31 -9.11
CA ASP A 78 -4.28 3.40 -10.14
C ASP A 78 -4.44 2.40 -11.30
N GLY A 79 -5.44 1.52 -11.26
CA GLY A 79 -5.70 0.53 -12.30
C GLY A 79 -4.73 -0.66 -12.33
N ARG A 80 -3.75 -0.76 -11.42
CA ARG A 80 -2.83 -1.90 -11.37
C ARG A 80 -3.52 -3.15 -10.84
N SER A 81 -3.04 -4.32 -11.26
CA SER A 81 -3.60 -5.60 -10.79
C SER A 81 -3.40 -5.75 -9.29
N ARG A 82 -4.43 -6.25 -8.59
CA ARG A 82 -4.32 -6.65 -7.18
C ARG A 82 -3.64 -8.01 -7.01
N ASN A 83 -3.38 -8.74 -8.09
CA ASN A 83 -2.72 -10.05 -8.05
C ASN A 83 -1.19 -9.96 -8.08
N TYR A 84 -0.63 -8.77 -8.31
CA TYR A 84 0.81 -8.56 -8.43
C TYR A 84 1.27 -7.45 -7.51
N GLU A 85 2.45 -7.62 -6.91
CA GLU A 85 3.05 -6.62 -6.04
C GLU A 85 4.58 -6.69 -6.14
N LYS A 86 5.26 -5.59 -5.80
CA LYS A 86 6.73 -5.51 -5.73
C LYS A 86 7.21 -5.22 -4.31
N GLY A 87 8.43 -5.66 -4.04
CA GLY A 87 9.18 -5.27 -2.84
C GLY A 87 9.35 -6.37 -1.78
N PRO A 88 10.28 -6.18 -0.82
CA PRO A 88 10.67 -7.19 0.16
C PRO A 88 9.59 -7.59 1.17
N VAL A 89 8.55 -6.76 1.33
CA VAL A 89 7.34 -7.08 2.08
C VAL A 89 6.13 -6.84 1.18
N ALA A 90 5.09 -7.64 1.33
CA ALA A 90 3.87 -7.54 0.54
C ALA A 90 2.64 -7.94 1.38
N ALA A 91 1.46 -7.58 0.90
CA ALA A 91 0.21 -8.02 1.51
C ALA A 91 -0.86 -8.23 0.44
N HIS A 92 -1.76 -9.19 0.71
CA HIS A 92 -2.89 -9.51 -0.18
C HIS A 92 -4.13 -9.88 0.62
N VAL A 93 -5.30 -9.58 0.07
CA VAL A 93 -6.60 -9.99 0.61
C VAL A 93 -7.27 -10.96 -0.35
N PHE A 94 -7.27 -12.24 0.02
CA PHE A 94 -7.99 -13.28 -0.71
C PHE A 94 -9.48 -13.22 -0.35
N VAL A 95 -10.30 -12.67 -1.24
CA VAL A 95 -11.74 -12.45 -0.94
C VAL A 95 -12.54 -13.74 -0.98
N SER A 96 -12.16 -14.69 -1.83
CA SER A 96 -12.88 -15.94 -2.07
C SER A 96 -12.13 -17.14 -1.51
N ALA A 97 -12.89 -18.18 -1.15
CA ALA A 97 -12.34 -19.46 -0.72
C ALA A 97 -11.55 -20.15 -1.83
N GLY A 98 -10.51 -20.87 -1.46
CA GLY A 98 -9.65 -21.57 -2.41
C GLY A 98 -8.25 -21.82 -1.88
N THR A 99 -7.45 -22.55 -2.65
CA THR A 99 -6.02 -22.70 -2.41
C THR A 99 -5.28 -21.86 -3.43
N TYR A 100 -4.49 -20.90 -2.95
CA TYR A 100 -3.71 -19.98 -3.76
C TYR A 100 -2.23 -20.32 -3.61
N ASN A 101 -1.52 -20.45 -4.74
CA ASN A 101 -0.08 -20.69 -4.74
C ASN A 101 0.63 -19.36 -5.01
N VAL A 102 0.91 -18.62 -3.94
CA VAL A 102 1.64 -17.35 -4.05
C VAL A 102 3.06 -17.64 -4.49
N GLN A 103 3.51 -16.97 -5.54
CA GLN A 103 4.85 -17.11 -6.09
C GLN A 103 5.66 -15.84 -5.81
N LEU A 104 6.70 -15.98 -4.99
CA LEU A 104 7.77 -14.98 -4.88
C LEU A 104 8.86 -15.31 -5.89
N THR A 105 9.33 -14.31 -6.63
CA THR A 105 10.56 -14.35 -7.43
C THR A 105 11.47 -13.23 -7.00
N VAL A 106 12.73 -13.55 -6.70
CA VAL A 106 13.76 -12.60 -6.32
C VAL A 106 14.89 -12.64 -7.34
N ARG A 107 15.34 -11.46 -7.78
CA ARG A 107 16.46 -11.31 -8.71
C ARG A 107 17.49 -10.32 -8.16
N ASP A 108 18.77 -10.62 -8.37
CA ASP A 108 19.88 -9.71 -8.09
C ASP A 108 20.43 -9.03 -9.35
N MET A 109 21.30 -8.05 -9.16
CA MET A 109 21.91 -7.27 -10.24
C MET A 109 22.91 -8.08 -11.09
N ALA A 110 23.37 -9.25 -10.61
CA ALA A 110 24.21 -10.14 -11.42
C ALA A 110 23.37 -11.08 -12.32
N GLY A 111 22.04 -11.03 -12.19
CA GLY A 111 21.11 -11.88 -12.93
C GLY A 111 20.80 -13.21 -12.23
N GLY A 112 21.24 -13.40 -10.98
CA GLY A 112 20.84 -14.52 -10.14
C GLY A 112 19.35 -14.44 -9.83
N VAL A 113 18.61 -15.54 -10.02
CA VAL A 113 17.16 -15.61 -9.78
C VAL A 113 16.83 -16.78 -8.87
N ALA A 114 15.99 -16.53 -7.87
CA ALA A 114 15.41 -17.55 -7.02
C ALA A 114 13.90 -17.37 -6.91
N SER A 115 13.17 -18.47 -6.69
CA SER A 115 11.72 -18.44 -6.57
C SER A 115 11.24 -19.31 -5.41
N ARG A 116 10.15 -18.89 -4.76
CA ARG A 116 9.51 -19.61 -3.66
C ARG A 116 7.99 -19.62 -3.83
N THR A 117 7.41 -20.82 -3.88
CA THR A 117 5.96 -21.01 -3.85
C THR A 117 5.47 -21.15 -2.41
N ILE A 118 4.38 -20.46 -2.08
CA ILE A 118 3.79 -20.37 -0.74
C ILE A 118 2.29 -20.70 -0.86
N PRO A 119 1.85 -21.89 -0.41
CA PRO A 119 0.44 -22.26 -0.46
C PRO A 119 -0.36 -21.55 0.64
N ILE A 120 -1.43 -20.87 0.26
CA ILE A 120 -2.39 -20.23 1.16
C ILE A 120 -3.76 -20.91 1.00
N VAL A 121 -4.30 -21.41 2.11
CA VAL A 121 -5.61 -22.08 2.14
C VAL A 121 -6.66 -21.15 2.74
N VAL A 122 -7.61 -20.73 1.92
CA VAL A 122 -8.70 -19.83 2.30
C VAL A 122 -9.97 -20.64 2.43
N MET A 123 -10.48 -20.73 3.66
CA MET A 123 -11.70 -21.46 3.99
C MET A 123 -12.95 -20.69 3.55
N ASP A 124 -13.95 -21.45 3.12
CA ASP A 124 -15.27 -20.94 2.78
C ASP A 124 -15.95 -20.25 3.97
N THR A 125 -16.53 -19.08 3.70
CA THR A 125 -17.15 -18.24 4.73
C THR A 125 -18.39 -18.89 5.32
N ASP A 126 -19.22 -19.56 4.51
CA ASP A 126 -20.44 -20.22 4.99
C ASP A 126 -20.10 -21.51 5.75
N ALA A 127 -19.03 -22.21 5.38
CA ALA A 127 -18.52 -23.35 6.13
C ALA A 127 -17.93 -22.95 7.49
N ALA A 128 -17.16 -21.86 7.54
CA ALA A 128 -16.57 -21.35 8.79
C ALA A 128 -17.60 -20.68 9.71
N PHE A 129 -18.63 -20.05 9.11
CA PHE A 129 -19.72 -19.39 9.80
C PHE A 129 -21.06 -19.96 9.33
N PRO A 130 -21.44 -21.17 9.78
CA PRO A 130 -22.71 -21.77 9.40
C PRO A 130 -23.88 -20.86 9.77
N GLY A 131 -25.04 -21.06 9.14
CA GLY A 131 -26.25 -20.27 9.42
C GLY A 131 -26.57 -20.16 10.90
N THR A 132 -26.40 -21.24 11.67
CA THR A 132 -26.62 -21.25 13.12
C THR A 132 -25.67 -20.35 13.94
N ASN A 133 -24.55 -19.92 13.34
CA ASN A 133 -23.62 -18.93 13.88
C ASN A 133 -23.68 -17.59 13.12
N THR A 134 -24.67 -17.41 12.25
CA THR A 134 -24.89 -16.19 11.47
C THR A 134 -26.12 -15.44 11.97
N VAL A 135 -25.99 -14.13 12.13
CA VAL A 135 -27.07 -13.21 12.48
C VAL A 135 -27.24 -12.19 11.37
N CYS A 136 -28.44 -12.08 10.82
CA CYS A 136 -28.79 -11.10 9.79
C CYS A 136 -29.71 -10.04 10.40
N ILE A 137 -29.27 -8.79 10.35
CA ILE A 137 -29.99 -7.64 10.91
C ILE A 137 -30.53 -6.81 9.75
N SER A 138 -31.84 -6.59 9.74
CA SER A 138 -32.51 -5.65 8.83
C SER A 138 -33.28 -4.61 9.64
N ALA A 139 -33.19 -3.35 9.25
CA ALA A 139 -33.99 -2.26 9.79
C ALA A 139 -35.47 -2.37 9.38
N SER A 140 -35.76 -2.91 8.19
CA SER A 140 -37.12 -3.05 7.65
C SER A 140 -37.76 -4.43 7.92
N GLY A 141 -36.95 -5.43 8.26
CA GLY A 141 -37.35 -6.83 8.34
C GLY A 141 -37.17 -7.61 7.03
N ASP A 142 -36.58 -7.02 5.98
CA ASP A 142 -36.21 -7.72 4.75
C ASP A 142 -35.01 -8.65 4.96
N SER A 143 -35.27 -9.96 4.93
CA SER A 143 -34.26 -11.01 5.01
C SER A 143 -33.88 -11.61 3.65
N THR A 144 -34.26 -10.97 2.54
CA THR A 144 -33.89 -11.43 1.19
C THR A 144 -32.38 -11.48 1.03
N GLY A 145 -31.86 -12.66 0.66
CA GLY A 145 -30.42 -12.90 0.52
C GLY A 145 -29.70 -13.20 1.83
N ALA A 146 -30.40 -13.39 2.94
CA ALA A 146 -29.80 -13.89 4.18
C ALA A 146 -29.35 -15.36 4.01
N PRO A 147 -28.20 -15.76 4.56
CA PRO A 147 -27.76 -17.17 4.56
C PRO A 147 -28.78 -18.09 5.22
N ALA A 148 -28.92 -19.31 4.68
CA ALA A 148 -29.86 -20.30 5.20
C ALA A 148 -29.53 -20.64 6.67
N GLY A 149 -30.55 -20.67 7.53
CA GLY A 149 -30.41 -20.96 8.96
C GLY A 149 -29.91 -19.80 9.83
N ALA A 150 -29.66 -18.63 9.24
CA ALA A 150 -29.30 -17.42 9.99
C ALA A 150 -30.44 -16.96 10.91
N LEU A 151 -30.06 -16.48 12.10
CA LEU A 151 -30.98 -15.76 12.97
C LEU A 151 -31.33 -14.42 12.32
N GLN A 152 -32.63 -14.15 12.13
CA GLN A 152 -33.11 -12.89 11.56
C GLN A 152 -33.52 -11.94 12.68
N VAL A 153 -32.98 -10.73 12.67
CA VAL A 153 -33.25 -9.69 13.66
C VAL A 153 -33.78 -8.45 12.94
N THR A 154 -34.97 -8.00 13.34
CA THR A 154 -35.52 -6.72 12.87
C THR A 154 -35.19 -5.62 13.87
N SER A 155 -34.30 -4.70 13.49
CA SER A 155 -33.93 -3.55 14.33
C SER A 155 -33.25 -2.47 13.50
N ALA A 156 -33.66 -1.22 13.72
CA ALA A 156 -32.99 -0.03 13.18
C ALA A 156 -31.82 0.47 14.06
N SER A 157 -31.58 -0.17 15.21
CA SER A 157 -30.46 0.16 16.10
C SER A 157 -29.20 -0.60 15.71
N PHE A 158 -28.10 0.13 15.50
CA PHE A 158 -26.79 -0.47 15.21
C PHE A 158 -26.30 -1.39 16.34
N THR A 159 -26.60 -1.04 17.60
CA THR A 159 -26.17 -1.80 18.78
C THR A 159 -26.92 -3.11 18.97
N ALA A 160 -27.95 -3.39 18.16
CA ALA A 160 -28.62 -4.69 18.15
C ALA A 160 -27.67 -5.86 17.81
N ALA A 161 -26.53 -5.57 17.17
CA ALA A 161 -25.48 -6.56 16.91
C ALA A 161 -24.68 -6.95 18.17
N GLN A 162 -24.59 -6.09 19.18
CA GLN A 162 -23.66 -6.25 20.30
C GLN A 162 -23.78 -7.60 21.05
N PRO A 163 -24.99 -8.14 21.33
CA PRO A 163 -25.14 -9.42 22.03
C PRO A 163 -24.61 -10.63 21.25
N TYR A 164 -24.41 -10.49 19.95
CA TYR A 164 -24.01 -11.59 19.05
C TYR A 164 -22.51 -11.62 18.78
N ILE A 165 -21.75 -10.65 19.29
CA ILE A 165 -20.30 -10.60 19.15
C ILE A 165 -19.67 -11.66 20.07
N ARG A 166 -19.26 -12.77 19.47
CA ARG A 166 -18.58 -13.90 20.12
C ARG A 166 -17.66 -14.59 19.12
N GLN A 167 -16.80 -15.46 19.62
CA GLN A 167 -15.95 -16.30 18.79
C GLN A 167 -16.79 -17.14 17.82
N GLY A 168 -16.37 -17.19 16.55
CA GLY A 168 -17.02 -17.95 15.49
C GLY A 168 -18.35 -17.35 15.01
N ALA A 169 -18.67 -16.10 15.37
CA ALA A 169 -19.91 -15.46 14.91
C ALA A 169 -19.71 -14.68 13.60
N ARG A 170 -20.76 -14.68 12.77
CA ARG A 170 -20.91 -13.80 11.61
C ARG A 170 -22.14 -12.93 11.77
N ILE A 171 -21.98 -11.62 11.72
CA ILE A 171 -23.06 -10.64 11.87
C ILE A 171 -23.16 -9.85 10.57
N LEU A 172 -24.33 -9.85 9.94
CA LEU A 172 -24.55 -9.26 8.63
C LEU A 172 -25.65 -8.21 8.69
N PHE A 173 -25.39 -7.03 8.17
CA PHE A 173 -26.36 -5.95 8.02
C PHE A 173 -26.90 -5.91 6.59
N ARG A 174 -28.20 -5.71 6.43
CA ARG A 174 -28.83 -5.70 5.11
C ARG A 174 -28.32 -4.54 4.24
N ARG A 175 -27.85 -4.83 3.03
CA ARG A 175 -27.47 -3.79 2.06
C ARG A 175 -28.67 -2.92 1.67
N GLY A 176 -28.42 -1.64 1.42
CA GLY A 176 -29.42 -0.65 1.04
C GLY A 176 -30.23 -0.03 2.19
N GLU A 177 -29.92 -0.39 3.44
CA GLU A 177 -30.60 0.12 4.62
C GLU A 177 -29.69 1.04 5.47
N THR A 178 -30.30 1.76 6.41
CA THR A 178 -29.63 2.69 7.32
C THR A 178 -29.93 2.35 8.77
N TRP A 179 -28.92 2.44 9.64
CA TRP A 179 -29.00 2.23 11.08
C TRP A 179 -28.62 3.47 11.86
N VAL A 180 -29.27 3.62 13.01
CA VAL A 180 -28.95 4.65 14.00
C VAL A 180 -27.98 4.08 15.02
N ALA A 181 -26.86 4.79 15.26
CA ALA A 181 -25.85 4.45 16.25
C ALA A 181 -25.83 5.46 17.40
N THR A 182 -26.40 5.07 18.53
CA THR A 182 -26.27 5.79 19.81
C THR A 182 -25.02 5.38 20.59
N ALA A 183 -24.38 4.29 20.17
CA ALA A 183 -23.09 3.81 20.65
C ALA A 183 -22.46 2.89 19.58
N GLY A 184 -21.16 2.65 19.68
CA GLY A 184 -20.44 1.71 18.82
C GLY A 184 -20.51 0.26 19.27
N LEU A 185 -19.97 -0.63 18.44
CA LEU A 185 -19.80 -2.05 18.75
C LEU A 185 -18.44 -2.31 19.38
N SER A 186 -18.44 -2.95 20.55
CA SER A 186 -17.23 -3.43 21.22
C SER A 186 -16.95 -4.87 20.84
N ILE A 187 -15.80 -5.10 20.21
CA ILE A 187 -15.31 -6.37 19.71
C ILE A 187 -14.18 -6.86 20.61
N VAL A 188 -14.57 -7.47 21.73
CA VAL A 188 -13.70 -7.97 22.81
C VAL A 188 -13.78 -9.49 22.92
N ALA A 189 -13.69 -10.15 21.77
CA ALA A 189 -13.76 -11.59 21.61
C ALA A 189 -12.64 -12.10 20.70
N LEU A 190 -12.20 -13.34 20.92
CA LEU A 190 -11.32 -14.04 19.99
C LEU A 190 -12.08 -14.41 18.72
N GLY A 191 -11.38 -14.49 17.61
CA GLY A 191 -11.91 -14.91 16.31
C GLY A 191 -11.73 -16.41 16.02
N PRO A 192 -11.99 -16.84 14.78
CA PRO A 192 -12.40 -15.99 13.66
C PRO A 192 -13.79 -15.37 13.89
N GLY A 193 -13.98 -14.12 13.51
CA GLY A 193 -15.27 -13.42 13.59
C GLY A 193 -15.46 -12.44 12.45
N MET A 194 -16.70 -12.26 12.00
CA MET A 194 -17.01 -11.39 10.85
C MET A 194 -18.19 -10.47 11.14
N ILE A 195 -18.03 -9.19 10.80
CA ILE A 195 -19.12 -8.23 10.66
C ILE A 195 -19.14 -7.77 9.20
N GLY A 196 -20.27 -7.92 8.52
CA GLY A 196 -20.37 -7.66 7.09
C GLY A 196 -21.78 -7.27 6.65
N SER A 197 -22.08 -7.51 5.38
CA SER A 197 -23.38 -7.19 4.81
C SER A 197 -24.00 -8.35 4.04
N PHE A 198 -25.33 -8.32 3.80
CA PHE A 198 -26.05 -9.31 3.01
C PHE A 198 -27.13 -8.70 2.09
N GLY A 199 -27.55 -9.48 1.10
CA GLY A 199 -28.53 -9.08 0.09
C GLY A 199 -27.99 -8.05 -0.90
N ALA A 200 -28.86 -7.43 -1.71
CA ALA A 200 -28.48 -6.46 -2.74
C ALA A 200 -28.63 -4.99 -2.28
N GLY A 201 -27.90 -4.07 -2.90
CA GLY A 201 -27.99 -2.61 -2.64
C GLY A 201 -26.64 -1.96 -2.31
N ALA A 202 -26.68 -0.69 -1.89
CA ALA A 202 -25.53 0.02 -1.36
C ALA A 202 -25.02 -0.62 -0.04
N PRO A 203 -23.77 -0.37 0.38
CA PRO A 203 -23.30 -0.78 1.70
C PRO A 203 -24.26 -0.30 2.82
N PRO A 204 -24.45 -1.06 3.91
CA PRO A 204 -25.15 -0.61 5.10
C PRO A 204 -24.60 0.73 5.59
N ARG A 205 -25.49 1.70 5.79
CA ARG A 205 -25.13 3.04 6.27
C ARG A 205 -25.40 3.16 7.77
N ILE A 206 -24.38 3.47 8.56
CA ILE A 206 -24.49 3.61 10.01
C ILE A 206 -24.29 5.09 10.38
N VAL A 207 -25.26 5.69 11.06
CA VAL A 207 -25.27 7.13 11.36
C VAL A 207 -25.13 7.37 12.84
N ALA A 208 -24.11 8.13 13.24
CA ALA A 208 -23.92 8.52 14.63
C ALA A 208 -24.97 9.53 15.09
N THR A 209 -25.41 9.42 16.34
CA THR A 209 -26.26 10.44 17.01
C THR A 209 -25.56 11.15 18.15
N ASN A 210 -24.32 10.77 18.44
CA ASN A 210 -23.43 11.36 19.44
C ASN A 210 -21.97 10.98 19.11
N ASN A 211 -21.02 11.41 19.95
CA ASN A 211 -19.63 10.97 19.85
C ASN A 211 -19.51 9.47 20.15
N LEU A 212 -19.02 8.69 19.18
CA LEU A 212 -18.79 7.25 19.34
C LEU A 212 -17.65 6.74 18.45
N THR A 213 -17.12 5.56 18.76
CA THR A 213 -16.29 4.80 17.82
C THR A 213 -17.11 3.65 17.24
N PHE A 214 -17.40 3.61 15.93
CA PHE A 214 -18.35 2.62 15.38
C PHE A 214 -17.91 1.18 15.65
N PHE A 215 -16.62 0.88 15.43
CA PHE A 215 -16.04 -0.42 15.75
C PHE A 215 -14.83 -0.27 16.67
N SER A 216 -14.95 -0.76 17.91
CA SER A 216 -13.89 -0.72 18.91
C SER A 216 -13.37 -2.14 19.17
N PHE A 217 -12.13 -2.41 18.77
CA PHE A 217 -11.47 -3.70 18.94
C PHE A 217 -10.69 -3.77 20.24
N SER A 218 -10.75 -4.92 20.91
CA SER A 218 -10.04 -5.15 22.17
C SER A 218 -10.41 -4.11 23.24
N ASN A 219 -9.73 -4.17 24.39
CA ASN A 219 -9.80 -3.18 25.45
C ASN A 219 -8.56 -3.29 26.35
N ARG A 220 -8.59 -2.68 27.53
CA ARG A 220 -7.53 -2.79 28.55
C ARG A 220 -7.15 -4.23 28.93
N VAL A 221 -7.97 -5.22 28.62
CA VAL A 221 -7.60 -6.64 28.65
C VAL A 221 -7.46 -7.11 27.20
N PRO A 222 -6.24 -7.41 26.71
CA PRO A 222 -6.00 -7.70 25.30
C PRO A 222 -6.78 -8.94 24.87
N LYS A 223 -7.82 -8.76 24.06
CA LYS A 223 -8.77 -9.84 23.70
C LYS A 223 -9.46 -9.61 22.37
N CYS A 224 -8.67 -9.41 21.31
CA CYS A 224 -9.21 -9.34 19.96
C CYS A 224 -8.20 -9.90 18.97
N ASP A 225 -8.64 -10.87 18.19
CA ASP A 225 -7.80 -11.55 17.21
C ASP A 225 -8.66 -12.15 16.09
N ASP A 226 -8.19 -12.10 14.85
CA ASP A 226 -8.81 -12.70 13.66
C ASP A 226 -10.25 -12.21 13.41
N TRP A 227 -10.44 -10.89 13.35
CA TRP A 227 -11.71 -10.25 13.02
C TRP A 227 -11.67 -9.52 11.70
N ARG A 228 -12.77 -9.55 10.97
CA ARG A 228 -12.98 -8.65 9.82
C ARG A 228 -14.26 -7.87 9.90
N VAL A 229 -14.18 -6.63 9.44
CA VAL A 229 -15.30 -5.73 9.18
C VAL A 229 -15.27 -5.37 7.71
N ALA A 230 -16.35 -5.64 6.99
CA ALA A 230 -16.38 -5.44 5.55
C ALA A 230 -17.66 -4.74 5.06
N ASP A 231 -17.51 -3.89 4.05
CA ASP A 231 -18.60 -3.29 3.27
C ASP A 231 -19.54 -2.40 4.09
N PHE A 232 -19.03 -1.33 4.70
CA PHE A 232 -19.84 -0.38 5.48
C PHE A 232 -19.63 1.06 5.05
N GLU A 233 -20.67 1.87 5.20
CA GLU A 233 -20.61 3.33 5.18
C GLU A 233 -20.88 3.86 6.59
N LEU A 234 -19.94 4.63 7.15
CA LEU A 234 -19.96 5.17 8.50
C LEU A 234 -20.05 6.69 8.45
N ASP A 235 -21.19 7.24 8.85
CA ASP A 235 -21.45 8.68 8.90
C ASP A 235 -21.31 9.18 10.34
N GLY A 236 -20.21 9.87 10.61
CA GLY A 236 -19.94 10.49 11.91
C GLY A 236 -20.87 11.66 12.24
N ALA A 237 -21.71 12.11 11.31
CA ALA A 237 -22.70 13.18 11.46
C ALA A 237 -22.12 14.46 12.08
N GLN A 238 -20.86 14.77 11.75
CA GLN A 238 -20.11 15.94 12.20
C GLN A 238 -19.81 15.97 13.71
N PHE A 239 -19.99 14.86 14.42
CA PHE A 239 -19.67 14.77 15.84
C PHE A 239 -18.15 14.78 16.07
N ALA A 240 -17.66 15.80 16.76
CA ALA A 240 -16.23 16.10 16.92
C ALA A 240 -15.44 15.08 17.76
N GLY A 241 -16.08 14.04 18.32
CA GLY A 241 -15.42 12.92 18.98
C GLY A 241 -15.68 11.58 18.30
N SER A 242 -16.37 11.54 17.17
CA SER A 242 -16.70 10.29 16.49
C SER A 242 -15.51 9.72 15.72
N SER A 243 -15.31 8.41 15.78
CA SER A 243 -14.26 7.70 15.04
C SER A 243 -14.80 6.48 14.29
N ALA A 244 -14.21 6.15 13.14
CA ALA A 244 -14.65 5.01 12.34
C ALA A 244 -14.34 3.69 13.06
N CYS A 245 -13.05 3.37 13.20
CA CYS A 245 -12.60 2.17 13.89
C CYS A 245 -11.40 2.48 14.77
N GLY A 246 -11.26 1.76 15.87
CA GLY A 246 -10.04 1.82 16.65
C GLY A 246 -9.90 0.67 17.62
N ALA A 247 -8.77 0.63 18.31
CA ALA A 247 -8.50 -0.39 19.30
C ALA A 247 -8.15 0.19 20.68
N GLY A 248 -8.78 -0.35 21.71
CA GLY A 248 -8.54 0.03 23.12
C GLY A 248 -7.43 -0.77 23.80
N GLY A 249 -6.80 -1.69 23.09
CA GLY A 249 -5.72 -2.57 23.53
C GLY A 249 -5.30 -3.50 22.41
N THR A 250 -4.27 -4.33 22.63
CA THR A 250 -3.70 -5.24 21.62
C THR A 250 -4.77 -5.94 20.81
N ALA A 251 -4.64 -5.85 19.49
CA ALA A 251 -5.43 -6.61 18.56
C ALA A 251 -4.53 -7.13 17.44
N SER A 252 -4.87 -8.31 16.93
CA SER A 252 -4.11 -8.98 15.89
C SER A 252 -5.00 -9.52 14.77
N ARG A 253 -4.44 -9.68 13.57
CA ARG A 253 -5.14 -10.27 12.41
C ARG A 253 -6.47 -9.59 12.13
N LEU A 254 -6.47 -8.26 12.08
CA LEU A 254 -7.65 -7.46 11.79
C LEU A 254 -7.69 -7.07 10.32
N LEU A 255 -8.85 -7.25 9.68
CA LEU A 255 -9.10 -6.78 8.33
C LEU A 255 -10.27 -5.79 8.32
N LEU A 256 -10.00 -4.55 7.90
CA LEU A 256 -11.04 -3.62 7.47
C LEU A 256 -11.04 -3.58 5.94
N LEU A 257 -12.14 -3.99 5.34
CA LEU A 257 -12.26 -4.18 3.90
C LEU A 257 -13.42 -3.35 3.35
N ARG A 258 -13.12 -2.34 2.53
CA ARG A 258 -14.15 -1.46 1.94
C ARG A 258 -15.04 -0.81 3.00
N VAL A 259 -14.40 -0.29 4.04
CA VAL A 259 -15.06 0.54 5.07
C VAL A 259 -14.86 2.00 4.68
N ALA A 260 -15.96 2.68 4.39
CA ALA A 260 -16.00 4.10 4.10
C ALA A 260 -16.45 4.87 5.35
N ALA A 261 -15.71 5.91 5.74
CA ALA A 261 -16.06 6.79 6.83
C ALA A 261 -16.00 8.26 6.40
N TYR A 262 -16.96 9.06 6.83
CA TYR A 262 -16.93 10.50 6.63
C TYR A 262 -17.59 11.26 7.78
N ASP A 263 -17.32 12.56 7.86
CA ASP A 263 -17.84 13.46 8.91
C ASP A 263 -17.47 12.99 10.32
N VAL A 264 -16.30 12.36 10.44
CA VAL A 264 -15.73 11.81 11.66
C VAL A 264 -14.55 12.67 12.15
N HIS A 265 -14.28 12.64 13.45
CA HIS A 265 -13.06 13.20 14.00
C HIS A 265 -11.83 12.33 13.71
N GLY A 266 -11.98 11.00 13.75
CA GLY A 266 -10.91 10.05 13.45
C GLY A 266 -11.36 8.95 12.49
N GLY A 267 -10.49 8.54 11.57
CA GLY A 267 -10.74 7.36 10.75
C GLY A 267 -10.35 6.08 11.50
N PHE A 268 -9.14 5.60 11.26
CA PHE A 268 -8.63 4.34 11.83
C PHE A 268 -7.58 4.58 12.91
N SER A 269 -7.85 4.17 14.16
CA SER A 269 -7.02 4.51 15.32
C SER A 269 -6.47 3.28 16.05
N PHE A 270 -5.18 3.04 15.88
CA PHE A 270 -4.41 1.98 16.54
C PHE A 270 -3.19 2.58 17.26
N PRO A 271 -3.37 3.37 18.32
CA PRO A 271 -2.28 4.08 18.99
C PRO A 271 -1.46 3.16 19.89
N ASN A 272 -0.12 3.19 19.78
CA ASN A 272 0.76 2.50 20.73
C ASN A 272 0.68 3.12 22.14
N SER A 273 0.36 4.42 22.26
CA SER A 273 0.26 5.09 23.55
C SER A 273 -0.81 4.49 24.47
N ILE A 274 -1.90 3.94 23.92
CA ILE A 274 -2.91 3.21 24.71
C ILE A 274 -2.34 1.89 25.23
N LEU A 275 -1.52 1.20 24.44
CA LEU A 275 -0.87 -0.05 24.84
C LEU A 275 0.13 0.18 25.98
N ASP A 276 0.98 1.20 25.84
CA ASP A 276 1.94 1.61 26.88
C ASP A 276 1.20 2.04 28.15
N TYR A 277 0.13 2.82 28.01
CA TYR A 277 -0.71 3.24 29.13
C TYR A 277 -1.28 2.03 29.88
N ASN A 278 -1.91 1.07 29.20
CA ASN A 278 -2.48 -0.10 29.85
C ASN A 278 -1.40 -0.94 30.55
N ASN A 279 -0.26 -1.17 29.89
CA ASN A 279 0.87 -1.89 30.46
C ASN A 279 1.41 -1.23 31.75
N ALA A 280 1.42 0.10 31.80
CA ALA A 280 1.87 0.86 32.96
C ALA A 280 0.80 1.03 34.07
N ASN A 281 -0.48 0.74 33.79
CA ASN A 281 -1.60 1.02 34.69
C ASN A 281 -2.38 -0.24 35.11
N GLY A 282 -1.66 -1.31 35.44
CA GLY A 282 -2.25 -2.51 36.04
C GLY A 282 -2.90 -3.49 35.06
N TYR A 283 -2.69 -3.29 33.76
CA TYR A 283 -3.14 -4.20 32.71
C TYR A 283 -1.98 -4.63 31.78
N PRO A 284 -0.99 -5.36 32.29
CA PRO A 284 0.15 -5.80 31.50
C PRO A 284 -0.24 -6.86 30.46
N GLY A 285 0.64 -7.06 29.47
CA GLY A 285 0.48 -8.08 28.43
C GLY A 285 0.10 -7.49 27.06
N HIS A 286 0.06 -6.16 26.94
CA HIS A 286 -0.11 -5.54 25.65
C HIS A 286 1.17 -5.59 24.82
N THR A 287 1.02 -5.86 23.53
CA THR A 287 2.06 -5.89 22.51
C THR A 287 1.61 -5.02 21.35
N LEU A 288 2.54 -4.62 20.48
CA LEU A 288 2.20 -3.85 19.30
C LEU A 288 1.15 -4.60 18.46
N TYR A 289 0.17 -3.84 17.95
CA TYR A 289 -0.84 -4.34 17.02
C TYR A 289 -0.17 -5.09 15.86
N ASP A 290 -0.77 -6.19 15.42
CA ASP A 290 -0.09 -7.11 14.52
C ASP A 290 -1.01 -7.59 13.40
N GLN A 291 -0.54 -7.59 12.15
CA GLN A 291 -1.34 -8.01 10.99
C GLN A 291 -2.65 -7.22 10.88
N ILE A 292 -2.53 -5.89 10.92
CA ILE A 292 -3.65 -4.96 10.67
C ILE A 292 -3.65 -4.63 9.18
N ALA A 293 -4.73 -5.00 8.49
CA ALA A 293 -4.90 -4.79 7.07
C ALA A 293 -6.10 -3.87 6.79
N LEU A 294 -5.85 -2.79 6.05
CA LEU A 294 -6.83 -1.84 5.56
C LEU A 294 -6.82 -1.91 4.03
N ALA A 295 -7.91 -2.39 3.43
CA ALA A 295 -7.97 -2.63 1.99
C ALA A 295 -9.22 -2.00 1.37
N GLY A 296 -9.03 -1.12 0.38
CA GLY A 296 -10.14 -0.43 -0.30
C GLY A 296 -11.00 0.45 0.60
N CYS A 297 -10.45 0.89 1.74
CA CYS A 297 -11.16 1.74 2.69
C CYS A 297 -11.12 3.22 2.26
N SER A 298 -12.05 4.04 2.76
CA SER A 298 -12.00 5.47 2.56
C SER A 298 -12.25 6.26 3.85
N VAL A 299 -11.52 7.35 4.04
CA VAL A 299 -11.81 8.35 5.09
C VAL A 299 -11.89 9.71 4.42
N ARG A 300 -13.03 10.39 4.54
CA ARG A 300 -13.29 11.68 3.87
C ARG A 300 -13.82 12.72 4.85
N HIS A 301 -13.45 13.98 4.68
CA HIS A 301 -13.99 15.12 5.44
C HIS A 301 -13.89 14.93 6.97
N LEU A 302 -12.67 15.06 7.50
CA LEU A 302 -12.45 15.01 8.94
C LEU A 302 -12.80 16.33 9.63
N VAL A 303 -13.34 16.20 10.84
CA VAL A 303 -13.89 17.31 11.63
C VAL A 303 -13.28 17.38 13.04
N GLY A 304 -13.64 18.39 13.83
CA GLY A 304 -13.31 18.46 15.26
C GLY A 304 -11.91 18.94 15.62
N GLY A 305 -11.05 19.24 14.65
CA GLY A 305 -9.75 19.88 14.88
C GLY A 305 -8.68 18.96 15.48
N SER A 306 -8.02 19.42 16.55
CA SER A 306 -6.82 18.80 17.14
C SER A 306 -7.06 17.36 17.58
N GLY A 307 -6.10 16.46 17.30
CA GLY A 307 -6.19 15.03 17.58
C GLY A 307 -6.89 14.21 16.48
N GLY A 308 -7.64 14.84 15.59
CA GLY A 308 -8.37 14.16 14.52
C GLY A 308 -7.45 13.77 13.35
N ASN A 309 -7.32 12.47 13.07
CA ASN A 309 -6.46 11.95 12.01
C ASN A 309 -7.20 10.92 11.17
N GLY A 310 -6.97 10.91 9.84
CA GLY A 310 -7.57 9.90 8.96
C GLY A 310 -7.11 8.49 9.34
N GLY A 311 -5.84 8.37 9.75
CA GLY A 311 -5.35 7.24 10.52
C GLY A 311 -4.33 7.68 11.57
N TYR A 312 -4.39 7.07 12.75
CA TYR A 312 -3.35 7.15 13.78
C TYR A 312 -2.89 5.73 14.13
N ILE A 313 -1.84 5.25 13.46
CA ILE A 313 -1.57 3.81 13.37
C ILE A 313 -0.16 3.46 13.83
N ALA A 314 -0.08 2.68 14.91
CA ALA A 314 1.08 1.89 15.27
C ALA A 314 0.80 0.41 14.97
N ALA A 315 1.68 -0.30 14.28
CA ALA A 315 1.48 -1.72 14.01
C ALA A 315 2.76 -2.40 13.50
N GLN A 316 2.82 -3.71 13.64
CA GLN A 316 3.73 -4.57 12.90
C GLN A 316 2.99 -5.39 11.86
N ARG A 317 3.64 -5.70 10.73
CA ARG A 317 3.04 -6.39 9.58
C ARG A 317 1.76 -5.69 9.13
N PHE A 318 1.88 -4.39 8.91
CA PHE A 318 0.77 -3.49 8.58
C PHE A 318 0.56 -3.39 7.06
N SER A 319 -0.70 -3.37 6.63
CA SER A 319 -1.05 -3.06 5.24
C SER A 319 -2.11 -1.97 5.15
N LEU A 320 -1.86 -0.98 4.29
CA LEU A 320 -2.82 0.00 3.79
C LEU A 320 -2.75 -0.01 2.26
N GLN A 321 -3.72 -0.66 1.63
CA GLN A 321 -3.72 -0.86 0.18
C GLN A 321 -5.01 -0.38 -0.47
N GLY A 322 -4.89 0.34 -1.59
CA GLY A 322 -6.04 0.72 -2.41
C GLY A 322 -7.02 1.70 -1.73
N CYS A 323 -6.57 2.43 -0.71
CA CYS A 323 -7.45 3.28 0.10
C CYS A 323 -7.48 4.73 -0.40
N GLU A 324 -8.58 5.42 -0.14
CA GLU A 324 -8.75 6.85 -0.41
C GLU A 324 -8.82 7.62 0.91
N MET A 325 -7.82 8.44 1.23
CA MET A 325 -7.78 9.21 2.46
C MET A 325 -7.72 10.70 2.13
N HIS A 326 -8.83 11.39 2.32
CA HIS A 326 -9.08 12.71 1.77
C HIS A 326 -9.59 13.69 2.81
N ASP A 327 -9.15 14.94 2.66
CA ASP A 327 -9.66 16.10 3.39
C ASP A 327 -9.60 15.96 4.91
N SER A 328 -8.41 16.24 5.44
CA SER A 328 -8.21 16.50 6.87
C SER A 328 -8.08 17.99 7.17
N THR A 329 -8.62 18.87 6.31
CA THR A 329 -8.46 20.33 6.47
C THR A 329 -9.11 20.87 7.75
N GLY A 330 -10.20 20.25 8.20
CA GLY A 330 -10.87 20.52 9.48
C GLY A 330 -10.28 19.78 10.69
N ALA A 331 -9.18 19.04 10.50
CA ALA A 331 -8.57 18.20 11.53
C ALA A 331 -7.02 18.29 11.46
N GLU A 332 -6.31 17.16 11.63
CA GLU A 332 -4.85 17.10 11.60
C GLU A 332 -4.28 16.42 10.34
N HIS A 333 -3.64 15.26 10.49
CA HIS A 333 -2.96 14.54 9.41
C HIS A 333 -3.95 13.63 8.68
N VAL A 334 -3.69 13.36 7.41
CA VAL A 334 -4.40 12.30 6.69
C VAL A 334 -3.99 10.95 7.29
N LEU A 335 -2.70 10.70 7.42
CA LEU A 335 -2.15 9.52 8.06
C LEU A 335 -0.99 9.89 8.98
N ARG A 336 -1.13 9.57 10.27
CA ARG A 336 -0.07 9.69 11.26
C ARG A 336 0.29 8.30 11.77
N MET A 337 1.57 7.97 11.71
CA MET A 337 2.05 6.63 11.99
C MET A 337 3.17 6.72 13.01
N PRO A 338 2.85 6.61 14.32
CA PRO A 338 3.84 6.74 15.37
C PRO A 338 4.81 5.56 15.47
N TRP A 339 4.49 4.39 14.93
CA TRP A 339 5.41 3.25 14.94
C TRP A 339 5.01 2.15 13.95
N ILE A 340 5.84 1.88 12.94
CA ILE A 340 5.58 0.78 12.00
C ILE A 340 6.79 -0.14 11.88
N MET A 341 6.59 -1.43 12.07
CA MET A 341 7.59 -2.46 11.78
C MET A 341 7.05 -3.38 10.69
N ASN A 342 7.71 -3.43 9.52
CA ASN A 342 7.19 -4.15 8.36
C ASN A 342 5.83 -3.58 7.90
N GLY A 343 5.86 -2.64 6.97
CA GLY A 343 4.66 -1.94 6.49
C GLY A 343 4.56 -1.89 4.97
N VAL A 344 3.35 -2.10 4.45
CA VAL A 344 3.00 -1.88 3.04
C VAL A 344 1.98 -0.76 2.95
N ILE A 345 2.36 0.35 2.33
CA ILE A 345 1.49 1.50 2.07
C ILE A 345 1.46 1.67 0.55
N ALA A 346 0.51 1.03 -0.11
CA ALA A 346 0.51 0.93 -1.57
C ALA A 346 -0.82 1.26 -2.25
N HIS A 347 -0.76 1.78 -3.47
CA HIS A 347 -1.95 2.04 -4.30
C HIS A 347 -2.97 2.98 -3.64
N ASN A 348 -2.56 3.89 -2.76
CA ASN A 348 -3.50 4.80 -2.08
C ASN A 348 -3.59 6.14 -2.79
N ASN A 349 -4.75 6.80 -2.67
CA ASN A 349 -4.91 8.20 -3.03
C ASN A 349 -5.07 9.03 -1.75
N MET A 350 -4.14 9.95 -1.50
CA MET A 350 -4.14 10.81 -0.32
C MET A 350 -4.07 12.28 -0.70
N SER A 351 -4.98 13.09 -0.16
CA SER A 351 -5.06 14.50 -0.55
C SER A 351 -5.67 15.41 0.51
N ARG A 352 -5.37 16.71 0.37
CA ARG A 352 -5.97 17.80 1.18
C ARG A 352 -5.80 17.62 2.68
N GLN A 353 -4.57 17.42 3.14
CA GLN A 353 -4.27 17.54 4.57
C GLN A 353 -4.53 18.96 5.09
N SER A 354 -4.65 19.13 6.41
CA SER A 354 -4.56 20.44 7.05
C SER A 354 -3.29 21.21 6.64
N PRO A 355 -3.34 22.53 6.37
CA PRO A 355 -2.20 23.30 5.86
C PRO A 355 -0.93 23.26 6.72
N VAL A 356 -1.06 22.93 8.01
CA VAL A 356 0.05 22.82 8.97
C VAL A 356 0.42 21.38 9.31
N LYS A 357 -0.05 20.41 8.52
CA LYS A 357 0.10 18.96 8.77
C LYS A 357 0.58 18.25 7.50
N HIS A 358 0.52 16.92 7.53
CA HIS A 358 1.10 16.05 6.49
C HIS A 358 0.04 15.12 5.89
N LEU A 359 0.26 14.68 4.66
CA LEU A 359 -0.43 13.51 4.14
C LEU A 359 0.01 12.27 4.92
N ILE A 360 1.32 12.02 4.97
CA ILE A 360 1.90 10.97 5.82
C ILE A 360 2.90 11.58 6.77
N LYS A 361 2.65 11.43 8.07
CA LYS A 361 3.66 11.61 9.10
C LYS A 361 4.09 10.26 9.66
N LEU A 362 5.21 9.74 9.18
CA LEU A 362 5.79 8.47 9.65
C LEU A 362 6.91 8.79 10.64
N HIS A 363 6.75 8.36 11.89
CA HIS A 363 7.78 8.49 12.91
C HIS A 363 7.91 7.19 13.69
N ALA A 364 8.65 7.22 14.78
CA ALA A 364 8.85 6.07 15.66
C ALA A 364 8.53 6.47 17.11
N PRO A 365 8.48 5.50 18.04
CA PRO A 365 8.51 5.80 19.46
C PRO A 365 9.79 6.56 19.83
N GLY A 366 9.77 7.24 20.97
CA GLY A 366 10.99 7.85 21.51
C GLY A 366 12.02 6.77 21.82
N TYR A 367 13.20 6.86 21.21
CA TYR A 367 14.20 5.79 21.16
C TYR A 367 14.65 5.31 22.54
N THR A 368 14.75 6.21 23.52
CA THR A 368 15.13 5.89 24.89
C THR A 368 13.96 5.98 25.88
N ASN A 369 12.74 6.27 25.40
CA ASN A 369 11.57 6.33 26.26
C ASN A 369 11.20 4.90 26.72
N ALA A 370 10.90 4.75 28.00
CA ALA A 370 10.39 3.50 28.52
C ALA A 370 9.04 3.15 27.87
N GLY A 371 8.80 1.87 27.64
CA GLY A 371 7.59 1.35 26.99
C GLY A 371 7.92 0.30 25.93
N LEU A 372 6.91 -0.09 25.17
CA LEU A 372 7.04 -1.08 24.09
C LEU A 372 8.06 -0.66 23.03
N GLY A 373 8.18 0.64 22.78
CA GLY A 373 9.07 1.21 21.76
C GLY A 373 10.52 1.44 22.20
N TYR A 374 10.93 0.98 23.38
CA TYR A 374 12.29 1.20 23.88
C TYR A 374 13.34 0.58 22.95
N LEU A 375 14.26 1.41 22.48
CA LEU A 375 15.30 1.09 21.48
C LEU A 375 14.77 0.55 20.14
N GLN A 376 13.49 0.83 19.83
CA GLN A 376 12.86 0.39 18.59
C GLN A 376 12.92 1.47 17.53
N TYR A 377 12.81 1.01 16.28
CA TYR A 377 12.72 1.85 15.10
C TYR A 377 11.33 1.67 14.47
N THR A 378 10.96 2.66 13.67
CA THR A 378 10.12 2.36 12.52
C THR A 378 11.01 1.85 11.41
N GLU A 379 10.78 0.63 10.92
CA GLU A 379 11.66 0.00 9.94
C GLU A 379 10.96 -1.00 9.00
N ARG A 380 11.59 -1.21 7.83
CA ARG A 380 11.12 -2.12 6.77
C ARG A 380 9.76 -1.71 6.20
N VAL A 381 9.64 -0.45 5.80
CA VAL A 381 8.38 0.10 5.26
C VAL A 381 8.52 0.41 3.78
N ILE A 382 7.55 -0.06 3.00
CA ILE A 382 7.41 0.28 1.59
C ILE A 382 6.25 1.26 1.44
N ILE A 383 6.52 2.38 0.77
CA ILE A 383 5.53 3.37 0.35
C ILE A 383 5.58 3.39 -1.18
N SER A 384 4.65 2.68 -1.82
CA SER A 384 4.71 2.48 -3.27
C SER A 384 3.43 2.79 -4.00
N ASP A 385 3.52 3.21 -5.26
CA ASP A 385 2.35 3.27 -6.15
C ASP A 385 1.21 4.17 -5.62
N ASN A 386 1.51 5.13 -4.74
CA ASN A 386 0.53 6.05 -4.17
C ASN A 386 0.45 7.35 -4.96
N ARG A 387 -0.72 7.96 -4.92
CA ARG A 387 -0.95 9.34 -5.36
C ARG A 387 -1.05 10.28 -4.16
N PHE A 388 -0.24 11.33 -4.15
CA PHE A 388 -0.22 12.36 -3.11
C PHE A 388 -0.55 13.73 -3.71
N VAL A 389 -1.61 14.39 -3.24
CA VAL A 389 -1.90 15.81 -3.56
C VAL A 389 -1.81 16.65 -2.30
N GLY A 390 -0.66 17.31 -2.13
CA GLY A 390 -0.35 18.02 -0.89
C GLY A 390 -1.08 19.36 -0.75
N ASN A 391 -1.43 19.73 0.48
CA ASN A 391 -2.00 21.02 0.87
C ASN A 391 -1.28 21.68 2.07
N GLY A 392 -0.36 20.97 2.72
CA GLY A 392 0.51 21.51 3.77
C GLY A 392 1.95 21.68 3.29
N ALA A 393 2.77 22.37 4.08
CA ALA A 393 4.17 22.67 3.73
C ALA A 393 4.97 21.42 3.31
N TRP A 394 4.74 20.28 3.98
CA TRP A 394 5.41 19.02 3.71
C TRP A 394 4.39 17.90 3.50
N SER A 395 4.49 17.16 2.39
CA SER A 395 3.49 16.12 2.08
C SER A 395 3.75 14.82 2.85
N VAL A 396 4.93 14.22 2.70
CA VAL A 396 5.31 12.96 3.35
C VAL A 396 6.61 13.16 4.12
N THR A 397 6.64 12.78 5.41
CA THR A 397 7.79 13.04 6.29
C THR A 397 8.18 11.86 7.19
N PRO A 398 9.02 10.92 6.71
CA PRO A 398 9.69 9.94 7.56
C PRO A 398 10.72 10.60 8.50
N GLY A 399 10.55 10.39 9.80
CA GLY A 399 11.44 10.85 10.87
C GLY A 399 10.69 11.53 12.00
N PRO A 400 11.36 12.17 12.98
CA PRO A 400 10.74 12.58 14.22
C PRO A 400 9.54 13.51 14.07
N GLN A 401 8.60 13.45 15.02
CA GLN A 401 7.38 14.24 15.07
C GLN A 401 7.63 15.74 15.29
N ASN A 402 8.74 16.09 15.94
CA ASN A 402 9.19 17.45 16.22
C ASN A 402 10.73 17.48 16.36
N SER A 403 11.32 18.65 16.59
CA SER A 403 12.78 18.82 16.72
C SER A 403 13.36 18.37 18.08
N SER A 404 12.52 17.92 19.01
CA SER A 404 12.92 17.56 20.37
C SER A 404 12.84 16.06 20.64
N GLY A 405 12.17 15.29 19.78
CA GLY A 405 12.06 13.84 19.89
C GLY A 405 13.21 13.11 19.19
N ASP A 406 13.84 12.16 19.87
CA ASP A 406 14.69 11.16 19.24
C ASP A 406 13.81 9.98 18.80
N GLU A 407 13.26 10.04 17.59
CA GLU A 407 12.34 9.05 17.03
C GLU A 407 12.90 8.56 15.68
N ARG A 408 13.38 7.33 15.64
CA ARG A 408 14.26 6.87 14.56
C ARG A 408 13.53 5.99 13.55
N ALA A 409 13.63 6.35 12.29
CA ALA A 409 13.15 5.54 11.18
C ALA A 409 14.33 5.08 10.30
N ARG A 410 14.26 3.83 9.80
CA ARG A 410 15.23 3.29 8.85
C ARG A 410 14.64 2.26 7.89
N ASP A 411 15.39 1.82 6.90
CA ASP A 411 15.00 0.77 5.94
C ASP A 411 13.65 1.07 5.29
N LEU A 412 13.60 2.21 4.60
CA LEU A 412 12.41 2.68 3.91
C LEU A 412 12.61 2.60 2.40
N LEU A 413 11.65 2.03 1.69
CA LEU A 413 11.59 2.02 0.23
C LEU A 413 10.41 2.89 -0.22
N ILE A 414 10.68 4.00 -0.88
CA ILE A 414 9.68 4.96 -1.34
C ILE A 414 9.75 4.99 -2.86
N GLU A 415 8.81 4.33 -3.53
CA GLU A 415 8.94 4.09 -4.97
C GLU A 415 7.65 4.21 -5.79
N ARG A 416 7.75 4.59 -7.06
CA ARG A 416 6.60 4.67 -7.98
C ARG A 416 5.42 5.50 -7.48
N ASN A 417 5.66 6.47 -6.59
CA ASN A 417 4.62 7.38 -6.12
C ASN A 417 4.53 8.60 -7.05
N HIS A 418 3.33 9.17 -7.13
CA HIS A 418 3.05 10.41 -7.85
C HIS A 418 2.72 11.53 -6.85
N PHE A 419 3.63 12.47 -6.69
CA PHE A 419 3.48 13.65 -5.83
C PHE A 419 3.08 14.87 -6.66
N VAL A 420 2.03 15.55 -6.22
CA VAL A 420 1.55 16.80 -6.82
C VAL A 420 1.48 17.88 -5.74
N HIS A 421 2.15 19.00 -6.01
CA HIS A 421 2.12 20.18 -5.13
C HIS A 421 0.82 20.96 -5.29
N SER A 422 0.46 21.67 -4.24
CA SER A 422 -0.38 22.87 -4.31
C SER A 422 0.44 24.08 -3.85
N THR A 423 -0.17 25.26 -3.86
CA THR A 423 0.45 26.54 -3.47
C THR A 423 1.08 26.56 -2.08
N ASN A 424 0.66 25.67 -1.17
CA ASN A 424 1.21 25.60 0.18
C ASN A 424 2.43 24.68 0.27
N VAL A 425 2.58 23.73 -0.65
CA VAL A 425 3.59 22.68 -0.55
C VAL A 425 4.96 23.26 -0.85
N GLN A 426 5.88 23.08 0.08
CA GLN A 426 7.28 23.46 -0.08
C GLN A 426 8.11 22.26 -0.51
N VAL A 427 7.87 21.10 0.12
CA VAL A 427 8.61 19.87 -0.12
C VAL A 427 7.65 18.67 -0.25
N SER A 428 7.82 17.84 -1.28
CA SER A 428 7.05 16.59 -1.41
C SER A 428 7.42 15.60 -0.31
N LEU A 429 8.72 15.30 -0.22
CA LEU A 429 9.26 14.27 0.65
C LEU A 429 10.39 14.82 1.52
N VAL A 430 10.19 14.86 2.84
CA VAL A 430 11.23 15.27 3.80
C VAL A 430 11.74 14.06 4.55
N ILE A 431 13.04 13.81 4.46
CA ILE A 431 13.72 12.63 5.01
C ILE A 431 14.60 13.07 6.18
N TRP A 432 14.19 12.62 7.37
CA TRP A 432 14.94 12.67 8.62
C TRP A 432 15.12 11.24 9.15
N ALA A 433 15.59 10.37 8.27
CA ALA A 433 15.65 8.93 8.46
C ALA A 433 16.91 8.36 7.80
N ARG A 434 17.27 7.12 8.15
CA ARG A 434 18.50 6.46 7.70
C ARG A 434 18.17 5.31 6.76
N GLN A 435 19.07 4.92 5.86
CA GLN A 435 18.86 3.76 4.99
C GLN A 435 17.52 3.87 4.23
N VAL A 436 17.41 4.91 3.40
CA VAL A 436 16.18 5.22 2.64
C VAL A 436 16.50 5.13 1.16
N THR A 437 15.68 4.40 0.40
CA THR A 437 15.74 4.38 -1.07
C THR A 437 14.51 5.08 -1.63
N VAL A 438 14.72 6.12 -2.43
CA VAL A 438 13.69 6.88 -3.14
C VAL A 438 13.88 6.64 -4.62
N ARG A 439 13.00 5.86 -5.26
CA ARG A 439 13.19 5.51 -6.68
C ARG A 439 11.94 5.53 -7.54
N ASN A 440 12.07 5.85 -8.82
CA ASN A 440 10.96 5.87 -9.78
C ASN A 440 9.77 6.75 -9.33
N ASN A 441 9.97 7.77 -8.49
CA ASN A 441 8.87 8.66 -8.13
C ASN A 441 8.75 9.79 -9.16
N ILE A 442 7.52 10.24 -9.37
CA ILE A 442 7.19 11.41 -10.18
C ILE A 442 6.81 12.53 -9.23
N PHE A 443 7.47 13.67 -9.35
CA PHE A 443 7.22 14.89 -8.57
C PHE A 443 6.80 16.02 -9.50
N ASP A 444 5.50 16.30 -9.57
CA ASP A 444 5.00 17.54 -10.12
C ASP A 444 4.98 18.61 -9.02
N VAL A 445 5.93 19.54 -9.11
CA VAL A 445 6.11 20.63 -8.16
C VAL A 445 5.65 21.97 -8.71
N THR A 446 4.91 21.98 -9.83
CA THR A 446 4.55 23.19 -10.59
C THR A 446 3.98 24.31 -9.71
N ASP A 447 3.01 23.96 -8.88
CA ASP A 447 2.31 24.90 -8.01
C ASP A 447 2.99 25.09 -6.64
N GLY A 448 4.14 24.46 -6.40
CA GLY A 448 4.82 24.49 -5.10
C GLY A 448 5.37 25.87 -4.71
N ALA A 449 5.30 26.20 -3.42
CA ALA A 449 5.87 27.42 -2.86
C ALA A 449 7.41 27.45 -2.99
N SER A 450 8.07 26.32 -2.70
CA SER A 450 9.54 26.19 -2.80
C SER A 450 9.99 25.30 -3.97
N ARG A 451 9.06 24.56 -4.58
CA ARG A 451 9.32 23.66 -5.73
C ARG A 451 10.48 22.68 -5.51
N THR A 452 10.57 22.15 -4.28
CA THR A 452 11.55 21.12 -3.91
C THR A 452 10.86 19.76 -3.86
N ALA A 453 11.38 18.77 -4.58
CA ALA A 453 10.83 17.42 -4.53
C ALA A 453 11.23 16.71 -3.22
N ILE A 454 12.53 16.61 -2.95
CA ILE A 454 13.10 15.85 -1.83
C ILE A 454 13.95 16.76 -0.94
N SER A 455 13.85 16.61 0.38
CA SER A 455 14.79 17.19 1.34
C SER A 455 15.38 16.09 2.20
N VAL A 456 16.70 15.99 2.26
CA VAL A 456 17.44 15.09 3.15
C VAL A 456 18.18 15.92 4.17
N SER A 457 17.83 15.80 5.44
CA SER A 457 18.43 16.60 6.50
C SER A 457 18.34 15.92 7.87
N ARG A 458 18.41 16.70 8.94
CA ARG A 458 18.13 16.28 10.32
C ARG A 458 17.14 17.29 10.90
N ARG A 459 16.10 16.81 11.56
CA ARG A 459 15.06 17.66 12.18
C ARG A 459 15.48 18.19 13.53
N GLY A 460 15.99 17.31 14.37
CA GLY A 460 16.08 17.49 15.81
C GLY A 460 17.28 16.77 16.39
N ILE A 461 17.10 16.12 17.54
CA ILE A 461 18.17 15.45 18.29
C ILE A 461 18.46 14.02 17.81
N GLU A 462 17.65 13.47 16.91
CA GLU A 462 17.85 12.16 16.31
C GLU A 462 19.18 12.10 15.53
N PRO A 463 19.78 10.91 15.34
CA PRO A 463 20.94 10.77 14.46
C PRO A 463 20.66 11.34 13.06
N ALA A 464 21.64 12.03 12.48
CA ALA A 464 21.50 12.60 11.13
C ALA A 464 21.20 11.52 10.08
N SER A 465 20.49 11.91 9.02
CA SER A 465 20.22 11.04 7.88
C SER A 465 21.53 10.55 7.25
N THR A 466 21.58 9.24 6.96
CA THR A 466 22.70 8.59 6.27
C THR A 466 22.20 7.46 5.38
N ASP A 467 22.98 7.14 4.35
CA ASP A 467 22.71 6.05 3.39
C ASP A 467 21.37 6.24 2.68
N VAL A 468 21.16 7.45 2.13
CA VAL A 468 19.97 7.82 1.37
C VAL A 468 20.26 7.70 -0.13
N ARG A 469 19.52 6.86 -0.83
CA ARG A 469 19.68 6.53 -2.25
C ARG A 469 18.52 7.12 -3.04
N ILE A 470 18.81 7.95 -4.05
CA ILE A 470 17.83 8.67 -4.86
C ILE A 470 18.07 8.30 -6.32
N TYR A 471 17.25 7.39 -6.85
CA TYR A 471 17.44 6.78 -8.16
C TYR A 471 16.27 7.01 -9.10
N ASN A 472 16.52 7.37 -10.37
CA ASN A 472 15.50 7.31 -11.40
C ASN A 472 14.21 8.07 -11.05
N ASN A 473 14.29 9.20 -10.33
CA ASN A 473 13.11 10.02 -10.07
C ASN A 473 12.96 11.09 -11.14
N THR A 474 11.73 11.46 -11.46
CA THR A 474 11.40 12.60 -12.33
C THR A 474 10.86 13.75 -11.50
N ALA A 475 11.44 14.94 -11.61
CA ALA A 475 10.89 16.17 -11.03
C ALA A 475 10.55 17.18 -12.13
N TYR A 476 9.37 17.76 -12.08
CA TYR A 476 8.87 18.67 -13.09
C TYR A 476 8.29 19.93 -12.48
N THR A 477 8.54 21.06 -13.12
CA THR A 477 7.77 22.28 -12.91
C THR A 477 7.40 22.93 -14.24
N GLY A 478 6.12 23.24 -14.41
CA GLY A 478 5.65 24.10 -15.50
C GLY A 478 6.00 25.57 -15.32
N THR A 479 6.51 25.98 -14.14
CA THR A 479 6.83 27.38 -13.83
C THR A 479 8.03 27.52 -12.90
N GLY A 480 8.82 28.60 -13.04
CA GLY A 480 9.90 28.90 -12.10
C GLY A 480 10.94 27.79 -11.95
N ASN A 481 11.73 27.85 -10.87
CA ASN A 481 12.84 26.93 -10.63
C ASN A 481 12.39 25.63 -9.96
N VAL A 482 13.12 24.55 -10.17
CA VAL A 482 12.89 23.25 -9.50
C VAL A 482 14.16 22.74 -8.86
N THR A 483 14.03 22.20 -7.65
CA THR A 483 15.09 21.45 -6.98
C THR A 483 14.64 20.01 -6.78
N LEU A 484 15.37 19.05 -7.36
CA LEU A 484 15.09 17.64 -7.13
C LEU A 484 15.39 17.26 -5.68
N VAL A 485 16.61 17.49 -5.19
CA VAL A 485 16.95 17.20 -3.80
C VAL A 485 17.74 18.33 -3.13
N SER A 486 17.34 18.68 -1.90
CA SER A 486 18.15 19.49 -0.99
C SER A 486 18.80 18.63 0.08
N ILE A 487 20.12 18.75 0.26
CA ILE A 487 20.94 17.90 1.14
C ILE A 487 21.64 18.78 2.18
N ALA A 488 21.32 18.58 3.46
CA ALA A 488 21.96 19.34 4.54
C ALA A 488 23.41 18.88 4.79
N ALA A 489 24.29 19.78 5.23
CA ALA A 489 25.71 19.47 5.44
C ALA A 489 25.98 18.33 6.45
N VAL A 490 25.05 18.08 7.38
CA VAL A 490 25.17 17.05 8.41
C VAL A 490 24.85 15.63 7.90
N THR A 491 24.33 15.49 6.68
CA THR A 491 23.95 14.19 6.13
C THR A 491 25.14 13.50 5.47
N THR A 492 25.24 12.18 5.63
CA THR A 492 26.37 11.39 5.11
C THR A 492 25.88 10.35 4.09
N ASN A 493 26.76 9.94 3.17
CA ASN A 493 26.53 8.82 2.23
C ASN A 493 25.20 8.94 1.47
N THR A 494 25.00 10.06 0.77
CA THR A 494 23.83 10.23 -0.10
C THR A 494 24.22 9.91 -1.54
N THR A 495 23.37 9.17 -2.23
CA THR A 495 23.56 8.83 -3.65
C THR A 495 22.43 9.42 -4.47
N VAL A 496 22.76 10.11 -5.57
CA VAL A 496 21.80 10.75 -6.50
C VAL A 496 22.16 10.33 -7.91
N ILE A 497 21.48 9.32 -8.47
CA ILE A 497 21.84 8.74 -9.78
C ILE A 497 20.60 8.59 -10.67
N ASN A 498 20.77 8.76 -11.98
CA ASN A 498 19.74 8.54 -12.99
C ASN A 498 18.49 9.43 -12.88
N ASN A 499 18.54 10.58 -12.20
CA ASN A 499 17.34 11.40 -12.02
C ASN A 499 17.15 12.40 -13.17
N PHE A 500 15.89 12.73 -13.47
CA PHE A 500 15.51 13.64 -14.54
C PHE A 500 14.71 14.83 -14.02
N VAL A 501 15.14 16.04 -14.35
CA VAL A 501 14.55 17.29 -13.85
C VAL A 501 14.16 18.18 -15.02
N ALA A 502 12.93 18.65 -15.04
CA ALA A 502 12.35 19.36 -16.16
C ALA A 502 11.73 20.71 -15.73
N ALA A 503 12.12 21.79 -16.40
CA ALA A 503 11.57 23.13 -16.21
C ALA A 503 11.37 23.85 -17.57
N PRO A 504 10.41 23.40 -18.42
CA PRO A 504 10.30 23.88 -19.80
C PRO A 504 9.95 25.35 -19.96
N ALA A 505 9.39 26.01 -18.95
CA ALA A 505 9.12 27.44 -18.97
C ALA A 505 10.36 28.33 -18.71
N GLY A 506 11.57 27.81 -18.94
CA GLY A 506 12.83 28.56 -18.77
C GLY A 506 13.32 28.67 -17.32
N GLY A 507 12.82 27.84 -16.42
CA GLY A 507 13.24 27.78 -15.03
C GLY A 507 14.60 27.11 -14.84
N ALA A 508 15.30 27.46 -13.75
CA ALA A 508 16.53 26.77 -13.39
C ALA A 508 16.23 25.37 -12.84
N THR A 509 16.96 24.37 -13.31
CA THR A 509 16.91 23.00 -12.81
C THR A 509 18.09 22.73 -11.87
N THR A 510 17.82 22.37 -10.62
CA THR A 510 18.83 21.98 -9.64
C THR A 510 18.68 20.49 -9.32
N ILE A 511 19.69 19.68 -9.64
CA ILE A 511 19.69 18.25 -9.30
C ILE A 511 19.81 18.07 -7.80
N ASN A 512 20.89 18.61 -7.22
CA ASN A 512 21.12 18.56 -5.78
C ASN A 512 21.65 19.91 -5.30
N SER A 513 21.07 20.45 -4.23
CA SER A 513 21.63 21.59 -3.51
C SER A 513 22.30 21.12 -2.21
N GLY A 514 23.42 21.75 -1.85
CA GLY A 514 24.23 21.33 -0.70
C GLY A 514 25.20 20.19 -1.03
N THR A 515 26.16 19.94 -0.14
CA THR A 515 27.31 19.06 -0.42
C THR A 515 27.33 17.76 0.40
N GLY A 516 26.57 17.66 1.51
CA GLY A 516 26.64 16.52 2.43
C GLY A 516 28.09 16.10 2.75
N VAL A 517 28.27 14.87 3.23
CA VAL A 517 29.58 14.19 3.25
C VAL A 517 29.44 12.89 2.46
N ASN A 518 30.42 12.57 1.60
CA ASN A 518 30.38 11.42 0.69
C ASN A 518 29.15 11.41 -0.23
N LEU A 519 28.74 12.58 -0.72
CA LEU A 519 27.72 12.68 -1.76
C LEU A 519 28.26 12.10 -3.07
N ALA A 520 27.59 11.08 -3.60
CA ALA A 520 27.84 10.53 -4.92
C ALA A 520 26.70 10.91 -5.86
N ALA A 521 26.98 11.74 -6.87
CA ALA A 521 26.01 12.11 -7.89
C ALA A 521 26.56 11.82 -9.29
N SER A 522 25.77 11.13 -10.13
CA SER A 522 26.15 10.85 -11.52
C SER A 522 24.93 10.64 -12.39
N HIS A 523 25.05 10.82 -13.71
CA HIS A 523 23.98 10.55 -14.68
C HIS A 523 22.65 11.19 -14.28
N ASN A 524 22.65 12.47 -13.91
CA ASN A 524 21.43 13.22 -13.67
C ASN A 524 21.32 14.32 -14.72
N LEU A 525 20.10 14.63 -15.16
CA LEU A 525 19.86 15.61 -16.20
C LEU A 525 18.81 16.62 -15.79
N GLY A 526 19.14 17.90 -15.95
CA GLY A 526 18.20 19.02 -15.89
C GLY A 526 18.00 19.60 -17.29
N THR A 527 16.76 19.83 -17.71
CA THR A 527 16.46 20.35 -19.06
C THR A 527 15.21 21.23 -19.12
N ALA A 528 15.18 22.15 -20.09
CA ALA A 528 13.99 22.89 -20.50
C ALA A 528 13.25 22.21 -21.67
N SER A 529 13.78 21.12 -22.22
CA SER A 529 13.17 20.39 -23.34
C SER A 529 13.11 18.90 -22.99
N PRO A 530 12.17 18.50 -22.11
CA PRO A 530 12.17 17.16 -21.55
C PRO A 530 11.71 16.08 -22.52
N GLY A 531 10.96 16.43 -23.56
CA GLY A 531 10.42 15.45 -24.50
C GLY A 531 9.46 14.45 -23.83
N PHE A 532 8.60 14.91 -22.93
CA PHE A 532 7.53 14.11 -22.34
C PHE A 532 6.38 13.89 -23.33
N ALA A 533 5.61 12.82 -23.13
CA ALA A 533 4.43 12.52 -23.95
C ALA A 533 3.32 13.58 -23.79
N GLY A 534 3.12 14.11 -22.58
CA GLY A 534 2.21 15.22 -22.31
C GLY A 534 2.93 16.56 -22.15
N ALA A 535 2.31 17.64 -22.64
CA ALA A 535 2.85 19.00 -22.57
C ALA A 535 1.72 20.03 -22.34
N PRO A 536 1.49 20.50 -21.09
CA PRO A 536 2.16 20.08 -19.84
C PRO A 536 1.70 18.68 -19.37
N PRO A 537 2.55 17.92 -18.67
CA PRO A 537 2.15 16.66 -18.05
C PRO A 537 1.32 16.91 -16.77
N VAL A 538 0.29 16.09 -16.55
CA VAL A 538 -0.61 16.17 -15.37
C VAL A 538 -0.88 14.81 -14.72
N ALA A 539 -0.76 13.71 -15.48
CA ALA A 539 -0.91 12.34 -15.01
C ALA A 539 0.39 11.56 -15.23
N PRO A 540 0.63 10.44 -14.52
CA PRO A 540 1.87 9.67 -14.66
C PRO A 540 2.21 9.28 -16.11
N GLU A 541 1.21 8.92 -16.92
CA GLU A 541 1.36 8.54 -18.33
C GLU A 541 1.93 9.67 -19.19
N ASP A 542 1.68 10.93 -18.82
CA ASP A 542 2.20 12.09 -19.53
C ASP A 542 3.72 12.24 -19.36
N PHE A 543 4.29 11.69 -18.28
CA PHE A 543 5.74 11.74 -17.99
C PHE A 543 6.54 10.67 -18.72
N THR A 544 5.88 9.79 -19.49
CA THR A 544 6.59 8.86 -20.38
C THR A 544 7.44 9.63 -21.40
N LEU A 545 8.55 9.03 -21.81
CA LEU A 545 9.52 9.68 -22.68
C LEU A 545 9.10 9.53 -24.15
N LEU A 546 9.27 10.59 -24.93
CA LEU A 546 9.28 10.52 -26.38
C LEU A 546 10.71 10.18 -26.87
N PRO A 547 10.88 9.62 -28.09
CA PRO A 547 12.21 9.32 -28.66
C PRO A 547 13.16 10.52 -28.75
N VAL A 548 12.61 11.75 -28.78
CA VAL A 548 13.38 13.00 -28.81
C VAL A 548 13.90 13.43 -27.43
N SER A 549 13.47 12.76 -26.36
CA SER A 549 13.86 13.14 -25.00
C SER A 549 15.35 12.92 -24.79
N PRO A 550 16.06 13.88 -24.18
CA PRO A 550 17.47 13.72 -23.84
C PRO A 550 17.71 12.74 -22.66
N ALA A 551 16.65 12.26 -22.01
CA ALA A 551 16.73 11.25 -20.97
C ALA A 551 16.93 9.83 -21.51
N VAL A 552 16.66 9.61 -22.80
CA VAL A 552 16.71 8.30 -23.45
C VAL A 552 18.14 7.80 -23.59
N ASN A 553 18.41 6.60 -23.10
CA ASN A 553 19.69 5.89 -22.99
C ASN A 553 20.81 6.73 -22.32
N ALA A 554 20.45 7.68 -21.44
CA ALA A 554 21.39 8.59 -20.81
C ALA A 554 21.76 8.21 -19.36
N GLY A 555 21.19 7.13 -18.83
CA GLY A 555 21.45 6.60 -17.50
C GLY A 555 22.62 5.63 -17.42
N THR A 556 22.81 5.09 -16.22
CA THR A 556 23.79 4.04 -15.87
C THR A 556 23.12 2.94 -15.07
N ASP A 557 23.81 1.83 -14.81
CA ASP A 557 23.31 0.79 -13.90
C ASP A 557 23.12 1.32 -12.48
N ALA A 558 21.97 0.99 -11.90
CA ALA A 558 21.59 1.22 -10.51
C ALA A 558 20.72 0.04 -10.06
N ALA A 559 20.55 -0.15 -8.75
CA ALA A 559 19.70 -1.21 -8.20
C ALA A 559 18.20 -0.89 -8.34
N VAL A 560 17.75 -0.74 -9.59
CA VAL A 560 16.39 -0.39 -10.02
C VAL A 560 16.08 -1.23 -11.26
N PHE A 561 15.21 -2.21 -11.10
CA PHE A 561 14.98 -3.25 -12.10
C PHE A 561 13.82 -2.95 -13.06
N ASP A 562 12.89 -2.10 -12.63
CA ASP A 562 11.73 -1.71 -13.41
C ASP A 562 11.51 -0.20 -13.29
N ASP A 563 10.73 0.37 -14.20
CA ASP A 563 10.31 1.78 -14.19
C ASP A 563 9.02 2.02 -13.38
N TYR A 564 8.45 3.22 -13.48
CA TYR A 564 7.18 3.59 -12.85
C TYR A 564 6.04 2.63 -13.23
N PHE A 565 6.01 2.17 -14.48
CA PHE A 565 4.97 1.32 -15.04
C PHE A 565 5.30 -0.16 -15.00
N LEU A 566 6.37 -0.54 -14.28
CA LEU A 566 6.88 -1.90 -14.16
C LEU A 566 7.44 -2.47 -15.47
N ASN A 567 7.89 -1.60 -16.39
CA ASN A 567 8.69 -2.02 -17.53
C ASN A 567 10.13 -2.28 -17.07
N GLY A 568 10.74 -3.37 -17.53
CA GLY A 568 12.10 -3.74 -17.14
C GLY A 568 13.14 -2.70 -17.55
N ARG A 569 14.19 -2.57 -16.74
CA ARG A 569 15.32 -1.66 -16.94
C ARG A 569 16.65 -2.42 -17.15
N PRO A 570 17.44 -2.07 -18.17
CA PRO A 570 17.05 -1.23 -19.31
C PRO A 570 15.99 -1.95 -20.16
N PHE A 571 15.04 -1.20 -20.75
CA PHE A 571 14.13 -1.80 -21.74
C PHE A 571 14.82 -1.95 -23.10
N ASN A 572 15.71 -0.99 -23.40
CA ASN A 572 16.35 -0.81 -24.70
C ASN A 572 17.82 -1.27 -24.66
N ALA A 573 18.75 -0.31 -24.74
CA ALA A 573 20.19 -0.53 -24.71
C ALA A 573 20.78 -0.12 -23.37
N THR A 574 20.39 1.05 -22.86
CA THR A 574 20.89 1.63 -21.60
C THR A 574 19.71 2.19 -20.82
N ASN A 575 19.85 2.25 -19.49
CA ASN A 575 18.79 2.81 -18.64
C ASN A 575 18.47 4.24 -19.07
N ASP A 576 17.19 4.57 -19.07
CA ASP A 576 16.73 5.93 -19.25
C ASP A 576 16.77 6.70 -17.93
N LEU A 577 16.96 8.01 -18.02
CA LEU A 577 16.88 8.89 -16.86
C LEU A 577 15.44 9.11 -16.41
N GLY A 578 15.24 9.26 -15.11
CA GLY A 578 13.94 9.52 -14.51
C GLY A 578 13.08 8.28 -14.36
N ALA A 579 11.81 8.50 -14.01
CA ALA A 579 10.89 7.48 -13.53
C ALA A 579 10.40 6.50 -14.60
N CYS A 580 10.47 6.85 -15.88
CA CYS A 580 9.96 6.03 -16.98
C CYS A 580 11.09 5.59 -17.92
N GLU A 581 10.97 4.40 -18.50
CA GLU A 581 11.70 4.02 -19.71
C GLU A 581 10.88 4.40 -20.96
N LEU A 582 11.58 4.66 -22.06
CA LEU A 582 11.01 4.74 -23.40
C LEU A 582 10.73 3.33 -23.89
N VAL A 583 9.45 2.97 -23.89
CA VAL A 583 8.94 1.76 -24.52
C VAL A 583 8.45 2.10 -25.93
N PRO A 584 9.01 1.50 -27.00
CA PRO A 584 8.57 1.76 -28.37
C PRO A 584 7.11 1.32 -28.59
N GLU A 585 6.29 2.17 -29.19
CA GLU A 585 4.92 1.82 -29.60
C GLU A 585 4.92 0.73 -30.71
N PRO A 586 3.95 -0.23 -30.70
CA PRO A 586 2.74 -0.25 -29.89
C PRO A 586 2.77 -1.37 -28.84
N PHE A 587 3.38 -1.11 -27.68
CA PHE A 587 2.99 -1.79 -26.44
C PHE A 587 1.95 -0.93 -25.73
N MET A 588 0.79 -0.76 -26.36
CA MET A 588 -0.35 -0.18 -25.64
C MET A 588 -0.61 -0.99 -24.35
N PRO A 589 -1.11 -0.36 -23.27
CA PRO A 589 -1.67 -1.04 -22.09
C PRO A 589 -2.92 -1.90 -22.42
N ALA A 590 -3.24 -2.05 -23.69
CA ALA A 590 -4.31 -2.85 -24.21
C ALA A 590 -4.11 -4.36 -24.04
N LEU A 591 -2.96 -4.91 -23.64
CA LEU A 591 -2.91 -6.37 -23.41
C LEU A 591 -3.67 -6.79 -22.15
N ALA A 592 -3.70 -5.95 -21.09
CA ALA A 592 -4.56 -6.19 -19.93
C ALA A 592 -6.06 -6.05 -20.27
N ALA A 593 -6.41 -5.09 -21.13
CA ALA A 593 -7.79 -4.87 -21.58
C ALA A 593 -8.24 -5.83 -22.71
N ALA A 594 -7.33 -6.29 -23.56
CA ALA A 594 -7.61 -7.18 -24.69
C ALA A 594 -7.62 -8.64 -24.28
N LEU A 595 -6.85 -9.06 -23.27
CA LEU A 595 -7.04 -10.39 -22.67
C LEU A 595 -8.42 -10.49 -21.99
N ALA A 596 -8.89 -9.39 -21.37
CA ALA A 596 -10.25 -9.27 -20.83
C ALA A 596 -11.34 -9.17 -21.93
N ALA A 597 -11.06 -8.54 -23.07
CA ALA A 597 -12.01 -8.38 -24.18
C ALA A 597 -12.08 -9.59 -25.14
N VAL A 598 -11.01 -10.38 -25.27
CA VAL A 598 -10.99 -11.60 -26.10
C VAL A 598 -11.74 -12.75 -25.40
N LEU A 599 -11.76 -12.78 -24.07
CA LEU A 599 -12.61 -13.70 -23.29
C LEU A 599 -14.12 -13.36 -23.37
N THR A 600 -14.49 -12.13 -23.73
CA THR A 600 -15.91 -11.73 -23.90
C THR A 600 -16.38 -11.74 -25.36
N ARG A 601 -15.47 -11.71 -26.36
CA ARG A 601 -15.84 -11.75 -27.79
C ARG A 601 -15.94 -13.16 -28.39
N GLY A 602 -15.45 -14.20 -27.71
CA GLY A 602 -15.59 -15.60 -28.11
C GLY A 602 -17.04 -16.15 -28.09
N VAL A 603 -17.99 -15.44 -27.47
CA VAL A 603 -19.40 -15.87 -27.34
C VAL A 603 -20.33 -15.21 -28.37
N ARG A 604 -19.85 -14.29 -29.23
CA ARG A 604 -20.71 -13.52 -30.16
C ARG A 604 -20.44 -13.65 -31.65
N ARG A 605 -19.70 -14.67 -32.11
CA ARG A 605 -19.59 -14.97 -33.55
C ARG A 605 -19.96 -16.43 -33.85
N GLY A 606 -21.26 -16.66 -33.94
CA GLY A 606 -21.81 -17.93 -34.39
C GLY A 606 -23.33 -17.93 -34.51
N ARG A 607 -23.94 -16.87 -35.07
CA ARG A 607 -25.34 -16.89 -35.53
C ARG A 607 -25.67 -15.60 -36.30
N GLN A 608 -25.34 -15.58 -37.59
CA GLN A 608 -26.16 -14.90 -38.59
C GLN A 608 -26.12 -15.73 -39.88
N GLY A 609 -27.28 -16.25 -40.27
CA GLY A 609 -27.47 -17.01 -41.50
C GLY A 609 -28.81 -17.73 -41.50
N MET A 610 -29.74 -17.22 -42.30
CA MET A 610 -31.04 -17.75 -42.71
C MET A 610 -32.26 -17.57 -41.79
N ALA A 611 -33.19 -16.76 -42.32
CA ALA A 611 -34.58 -16.68 -41.92
C ALA A 611 -35.42 -17.74 -42.68
N ALA A 612 -36.36 -18.40 -42.00
CA ALA A 612 -37.73 -18.64 -42.46
C ALA A 612 -38.58 -19.41 -41.43
N ARG A 613 -39.75 -18.84 -41.12
CA ARG A 613 -41.07 -19.44 -40.77
C ARG A 613 -41.16 -20.62 -39.78
N GLY A 614 -42.03 -20.48 -38.78
CA GLY A 614 -42.80 -21.62 -38.24
C GLY A 614 -43.08 -21.59 -36.73
N SER A 615 -44.34 -21.79 -36.39
CA SER A 615 -45.00 -21.71 -35.09
C SER A 615 -44.72 -22.82 -34.04
N ARG A 616 -45.06 -22.49 -32.77
CA ARG A 616 -45.56 -23.32 -31.63
C ARG A 616 -44.59 -24.06 -30.66
N HIS A 617 -44.86 -23.77 -29.36
CA HIS A 617 -44.70 -24.51 -28.08
C HIS A 617 -43.64 -25.63 -27.88
N ALA A 618 -42.81 -25.49 -26.82
CA ALA A 618 -42.58 -26.50 -25.75
C ALA A 618 -41.59 -26.00 -24.67
N HIS A 619 -41.69 -26.57 -23.46
CA HIS A 619 -40.93 -26.33 -22.21
C HIS A 619 -39.41 -26.63 -22.29
N PRO A 620 -38.59 -26.18 -21.30
CA PRO A 620 -37.13 -26.10 -21.42
C PRO A 620 -36.41 -27.38 -20.98
N ALA A 621 -35.36 -27.75 -21.72
CA ALA A 621 -34.39 -28.77 -21.33
C ALA A 621 -33.08 -28.12 -20.84
N VAL A 622 -32.62 -28.61 -19.69
CA VAL A 622 -31.40 -28.25 -18.96
C VAL A 622 -30.18 -28.94 -19.58
N LEU A 623 -29.09 -28.19 -19.84
CA LEU A 623 -27.71 -28.69 -20.01
C LEU A 623 -26.71 -27.56 -19.60
N PRO A 624 -25.47 -27.90 -19.20
CA PRO A 624 -24.88 -27.47 -17.93
C PRO A 624 -24.04 -26.20 -18.00
N ALA A 625 -23.99 -25.49 -16.87
CA ALA A 625 -23.14 -24.34 -16.64
C ALA A 625 -21.64 -24.71 -16.62
N SER A 626 -20.86 -24.02 -17.45
CA SER A 626 -19.41 -23.90 -17.28
C SER A 626 -19.12 -23.16 -15.97
N ARG A 627 -18.49 -23.86 -15.03
CA ARG A 627 -17.98 -23.28 -13.78
C ARG A 627 -16.82 -22.34 -14.11
N GLY A 628 -17.07 -21.05 -14.07
CA GLY A 628 -16.05 -20.00 -14.12
C GLY A 628 -16.55 -18.81 -13.33
N CYS A 629 -15.98 -18.61 -12.14
CA CYS A 629 -16.18 -17.46 -11.25
C CYS A 629 -17.65 -17.18 -10.88
N ALA A 630 -18.14 -17.83 -9.82
CA ALA A 630 -19.33 -17.37 -9.13
C ALA A 630 -18.93 -16.25 -8.15
N ALA A 631 -19.59 -15.11 -8.29
CA ALA A 631 -19.53 -13.94 -7.42
C ALA A 631 -20.30 -14.16 -6.11
#